data_AF-A0A7C1T1E8-F1
#
_entry.id   AF-A0A7C1T1E8-F1
#
_cell.length_a   1.000
_cell.length_b   1.000
_cell.length_c   1.000
_cell.angle_alpha   90.00
_cell.angle_beta   90.00
_cell.angle_gamma   90.00
#
_symmetry.space_group_name_H-M   'P 1'
#
loop_
_entity.id
_entity.type
_entity.pdbx_description
1 polymer ?
#
loop_
_entity_poly.entity_id
_entity_poly.type
_entity_poly.pdbx_seq_one_letter_code
_entity_poly.pdbx_strand_id
1 'polypeptide(L)'
;MMMKQSAIRRFPTAFMSPSHRFLKRSQSIEYGLSTGANGSQEGGGCPGGQIQPMARPARLKAKATRQLAATRPKSKGLAVASRRRMAAPALSQQAARFVAETVAAAVAARGRCTLALAGGTTPRRTYELLAAPPLREAVPWEGVHLFWGDERAVPPTHPESNYGAAHRELLTRVSLPAENVHRMVAEAADLDGAARQ
;
A
#
# COMPACT_ATOMS: atom_id res chain seq x y z
N MET A 1 -50.85 -48.10 -16.22
CA MET A 1 -49.70 -47.17 -16.35
C MET A 1 -50.16 -45.95 -17.12
N MET A 2 -50.94 -45.04 -16.52
CA MET A 2 -50.51 -43.82 -15.80
C MET A 2 -49.51 -42.95 -16.58
N MET A 3 -50.02 -42.04 -17.43
CA MET A 3 -49.34 -40.79 -17.76
C MET A 3 -50.20 -39.63 -17.29
N LYS A 4 -49.63 -38.83 -16.38
CA LYS A 4 -50.28 -37.74 -15.66
C LYS A 4 -50.35 -36.48 -16.55
N GLN A 5 -51.50 -35.81 -16.49
CA GLN A 5 -51.65 -34.40 -16.86
C GLN A 5 -50.93 -33.50 -15.84
N SER A 6 -50.36 -32.37 -16.29
CA SER A 6 -50.24 -31.08 -15.58
C SER A 6 -49.48 -30.09 -16.47
N ALA A 7 -50.12 -29.08 -17.05
CA ALA A 7 -50.55 -27.81 -16.45
C ALA A 7 -49.55 -26.68 -16.77
N ILE A 8 -49.97 -25.86 -17.73
CA ILE A 8 -49.41 -24.57 -18.13
C ILE A 8 -49.56 -23.59 -16.95
N ARG A 9 -48.48 -22.89 -16.58
CA ARG A 9 -48.56 -21.60 -15.88
C ARG A 9 -47.71 -20.57 -16.60
N ARG A 10 -48.41 -19.65 -17.25
CA ARG A 10 -47.90 -18.38 -17.79
C ARG A 10 -47.40 -17.51 -16.65
N PHE A 11 -46.18 -17.01 -16.74
CA PHE A 11 -45.71 -15.85 -15.97
C PHE A 11 -45.76 -14.62 -16.88
N PRO A 12 -46.38 -13.50 -16.43
CA PRO A 12 -46.39 -12.27 -17.20
C PRO A 12 -45.04 -11.54 -17.07
N THR A 13 -44.64 -10.99 -18.20
CA THR A 13 -43.62 -9.98 -18.44
C THR A 13 -43.81 -8.75 -17.55
N ALA A 14 -42.74 -8.30 -16.87
CA ALA A 14 -42.62 -6.93 -16.38
C ALA A 14 -41.33 -6.31 -16.91
N PHE A 15 -41.54 -5.48 -17.92
CA PHE A 15 -40.62 -4.55 -18.56
C PHE A 15 -40.56 -3.29 -17.70
N MET A 16 -39.37 -2.85 -17.27
CA MET A 16 -39.12 -1.46 -16.88
C MET A 16 -37.62 -1.18 -16.89
N SER A 17 -37.23 -0.24 -17.73
CA SER A 17 -35.87 0.33 -17.87
C SER A 17 -35.94 1.82 -17.42
N PRO A 18 -34.87 2.63 -17.55
CA PRO A 18 -34.00 3.00 -16.46
C PRO A 18 -34.09 4.49 -16.15
N SER A 19 -33.86 4.89 -14.91
CA SER A 19 -33.54 6.28 -14.56
C SER A 19 -32.95 6.23 -13.16
N HIS A 20 -31.73 6.70 -12.97
CA HIS A 20 -31.42 7.72 -11.96
C HIS A 20 -30.06 8.32 -12.32
N ARG A 21 -30.15 9.60 -12.66
CA ARG A 21 -29.11 10.49 -13.13
C ARG A 21 -28.37 11.07 -11.91
N PHE A 22 -27.06 10.85 -11.89
CA PHE A 22 -26.01 11.83 -11.61
C PHE A 22 -26.29 12.93 -10.56
N LEU A 23 -25.53 12.90 -9.45
CA LEU A 23 -25.10 14.14 -8.79
C LEU A 23 -23.67 13.97 -8.25
N LYS A 24 -22.69 14.33 -9.10
CA LYS A 24 -21.31 14.59 -8.68
C LYS A 24 -21.29 15.93 -7.94
N ARG A 25 -20.82 15.93 -6.69
CA ARG A 25 -20.38 17.15 -6.01
C ARG A 25 -18.87 17.29 -6.22
N SER A 26 -18.50 18.03 -7.26
CA SER A 26 -17.14 18.52 -7.49
C SER A 26 -16.86 19.65 -6.51
N GLN A 27 -15.79 19.56 -5.72
CA GLN A 27 -15.14 20.74 -5.16
C GLN A 27 -13.78 20.87 -5.86
N SER A 28 -13.72 21.83 -6.77
CA SER A 28 -12.49 22.29 -7.40
C SER A 28 -11.74 23.17 -6.41
N ILE A 29 -10.48 22.85 -6.13
CA ILE A 29 -9.53 23.82 -5.57
C ILE A 29 -8.62 24.23 -6.73
N GLU A 30 -8.72 25.50 -7.09
CA GLU A 30 -7.86 26.17 -8.07
C GLU A 30 -6.44 26.32 -7.51
N TYR A 31 -5.43 25.96 -8.30
CA TYR A 31 -4.07 26.45 -8.10
C TYR A 31 -3.62 27.11 -9.40
N GLY A 32 -3.43 28.43 -9.31
CA GLY A 32 -3.04 29.32 -10.38
C GLY A 32 -1.60 29.13 -10.83
N LEU A 33 -1.41 29.41 -12.12
CA LEU A 33 -0.17 29.50 -12.88
C LEU A 33 0.79 30.56 -12.32
N SER A 34 2.10 30.30 -12.42
CA SER A 34 3.07 31.36 -12.70
C SER A 34 4.33 30.75 -13.33
N THR A 35 4.36 30.79 -14.66
CA THR A 35 5.57 30.69 -15.48
C THR A 35 6.43 31.94 -15.32
N GLY A 36 7.73 31.77 -15.07
CA GLY A 36 8.73 32.83 -15.15
C GLY A 36 10.01 32.28 -15.76
N ALA A 37 10.25 32.62 -17.02
CA ALA A 37 11.50 32.37 -17.75
C ALA A 37 12.34 33.65 -17.78
N ASN A 38 13.67 33.48 -17.62
CA ASN A 38 14.79 34.34 -18.04
C ASN A 38 16.04 33.70 -17.38
N GLY A 39 17.22 33.52 -17.96
CA GLY A 39 17.82 34.01 -19.20
C GLY A 39 19.33 34.22 -18.91
N SER A 40 20.18 33.56 -19.71
CA SER A 40 21.56 33.95 -20.12
C SER A 40 22.74 34.04 -19.12
N GLN A 41 23.81 33.27 -19.44
CA GLN A 41 25.25 33.65 -19.62
C GLN A 41 26.04 34.25 -18.41
N GLU A 42 27.34 34.07 -18.13
CA GLU A 42 28.61 33.54 -18.71
C GLU A 42 29.45 32.97 -17.52
N GLY A 43 30.42 32.06 -17.68
CA GLY A 43 31.81 32.37 -18.08
C GLY A 43 32.73 32.69 -16.88
N GLY A 44 33.81 31.91 -16.67
CA GLY A 44 34.93 32.34 -15.81
C GLY A 44 35.62 31.22 -15.03
N GLY A 45 36.75 30.73 -15.53
CA GLY A 45 37.63 29.79 -14.83
C GLY A 45 38.43 30.42 -13.69
N CYS A 46 38.83 29.62 -12.72
CA CYS A 46 39.75 30.01 -11.65
C CYS A 46 41.09 29.27 -11.81
N PRO A 47 42.21 29.96 -12.10
CA PRO A 47 43.54 29.39 -12.03
C PRO A 47 44.11 29.47 -10.61
N GLY A 48 45.01 28.53 -10.30
CA GLY A 48 45.71 28.44 -9.02
C GLY A 48 46.62 29.65 -8.73
N GLY A 49 46.67 30.02 -7.45
CA GLY A 49 47.51 31.11 -6.94
C GLY A 49 47.94 30.82 -5.50
N GLN A 50 49.24 31.01 -5.28
CA GLN A 50 50.04 30.66 -4.10
C GLN A 50 49.52 31.20 -2.76
N ILE A 51 49.60 30.37 -1.73
CA ILE A 51 49.39 30.71 -0.32
C ILE A 51 50.68 31.31 0.26
N GLN A 52 50.64 32.56 0.71
CA GLN A 52 51.67 33.17 1.56
C GLN A 52 51.29 33.02 3.05
N PRO A 53 52.25 32.78 3.96
CA PRO A 53 51.96 32.58 5.37
C PRO A 53 51.79 33.92 6.09
N MET A 54 50.64 34.12 6.74
CA MET A 54 50.42 35.27 7.62
C MET A 54 50.82 34.94 9.06
N ALA A 55 51.50 35.91 9.69
CA ALA A 55 52.21 35.82 10.95
C ALA A 55 51.35 35.42 12.17
N ARG A 56 51.98 34.73 13.13
CA ARG A 56 51.39 34.30 14.41
C ARG A 56 51.24 35.50 15.36
N PRO A 57 50.04 35.81 15.88
CA PRO A 57 49.91 36.70 17.02
C PRO A 57 50.07 35.94 18.35
N ALA A 58 50.51 36.69 19.34
CA ALA A 58 51.06 36.24 20.60
C ALA A 58 50.05 35.61 21.58
N ARG A 59 50.63 34.80 22.47
CA ARG A 59 50.01 34.08 23.60
C ARG A 59 49.34 35.04 24.59
N LEU A 60 48.01 35.04 24.65
CA LEU A 60 47.23 35.70 25.69
C LEU A 60 46.78 34.69 26.76
N LYS A 61 46.96 35.09 28.02
CA LYS A 61 46.85 34.28 29.23
C LYS A 61 45.40 33.90 29.54
N ALA A 62 45.19 32.66 29.97
CA ALA A 62 43.91 32.14 30.44
C ALA A 62 43.41 32.86 31.70
N LYS A 63 42.13 33.23 31.71
CA LYS A 63 41.35 33.44 32.94
C LYS A 63 39.97 32.80 32.77
N ALA A 64 39.69 31.86 33.67
CA ALA A 64 38.47 31.08 33.76
C ALA A 64 37.24 31.98 33.97
N THR A 65 36.16 31.70 33.23
CA THR A 65 34.82 32.19 33.58
C THR A 65 33.79 31.10 33.34
N ARG A 66 33.33 30.55 34.47
CA ARG A 66 32.02 29.94 34.80
C ARG A 66 31.22 29.22 33.69
N GLN A 67 30.98 27.93 33.96
CA GLN A 67 29.99 27.03 33.34
C GLN A 67 28.65 27.71 33.00
N LEU A 68 28.27 27.66 31.72
CA LEU A 68 26.88 27.64 31.29
C LEU A 68 26.50 26.18 31.08
N ALA A 69 25.80 25.61 32.06
CA ALA A 69 25.17 24.31 31.94
C ALA A 69 24.16 24.36 30.79
N ALA A 70 24.42 23.59 29.74
CA ALA A 70 23.46 23.34 28.68
C ALA A 70 22.25 22.63 29.30
N THR A 71 21.14 23.35 29.48
CA THR A 71 19.85 22.76 29.83
C THR A 71 19.35 21.97 28.63
N ARG A 72 19.65 20.67 28.63
CA ARG A 72 19.07 19.71 27.70
C ARG A 72 17.53 19.80 27.82
N PRO A 73 16.80 20.14 26.75
CA PRO A 73 15.35 20.15 26.81
C PRO A 73 14.89 18.72 27.14
N LYS A 74 14.08 18.58 28.19
CA LYS A 74 13.43 17.30 28.52
C LYS A 74 12.59 16.89 27.32
N SER A 75 13.06 15.88 26.58
CA SER A 75 12.26 15.24 25.53
C SER A 75 10.99 14.73 26.19
N LYS A 76 9.83 15.34 25.88
CA LYS A 76 8.54 14.77 26.22
C LYS A 76 8.55 13.34 25.67
N GLY A 77 8.45 12.35 26.58
CA GLY A 77 8.47 10.95 26.20
C GLY A 77 7.45 10.72 25.10
N LEU A 78 7.87 10.09 24.00
CA LEU A 78 6.97 9.65 22.95
C LEU A 78 5.92 8.78 23.63
N ALA A 79 4.67 9.23 23.66
CA ALA A 79 3.60 8.47 24.26
C ALA A 79 3.51 7.13 23.50
N VAL A 80 3.98 6.06 24.13
CA VAL A 80 3.82 4.72 23.58
C VAL A 80 2.33 4.45 23.65
N ALA A 81 1.66 4.48 22.49
CA ALA A 81 0.25 4.11 22.38
C ALA A 81 0.04 2.80 23.15
N SER A 82 -0.91 2.79 24.08
CA SER A 82 -1.16 1.63 24.93
C SER A 82 -1.44 0.42 24.04
N ARG A 83 -0.58 -0.62 24.12
CA ARG A 83 -0.75 -1.85 23.34
C ARG A 83 -2.00 -2.57 23.84
N ARG A 84 -3.13 -2.39 23.15
CA ARG A 84 -4.30 -3.27 23.33
C ARG A 84 -3.97 -4.64 22.77
N ARG A 85 -4.05 -5.66 23.60
CA ARG A 85 -4.08 -7.05 23.15
C ARG A 85 -5.46 -7.37 22.61
N MET A 86 -5.51 -7.87 21.38
CA MET A 86 -6.73 -8.37 20.74
C MET A 86 -6.63 -9.89 20.59
N ALA A 87 -7.76 -10.58 20.70
CA ALA A 87 -7.83 -11.99 20.34
C ALA A 87 -7.63 -12.17 18.82
N ALA A 88 -7.00 -13.26 18.40
CA ALA A 88 -6.65 -13.50 17.00
C ALA A 88 -7.84 -13.41 16.01
N PRO A 89 -9.05 -13.92 16.32
CA PRO A 89 -10.20 -13.76 15.43
C PRO A 89 -10.63 -12.30 15.27
N ALA A 90 -10.67 -11.55 16.38
CA ALA A 90 -11.02 -10.13 16.37
C ALA A 90 -9.97 -9.31 15.61
N LEU A 91 -8.70 -9.67 15.71
CA LEU A 91 -7.62 -9.04 14.96
C LEU A 91 -7.78 -9.23 13.45
N SER A 92 -8.06 -10.46 13.00
CA SER A 92 -8.25 -10.77 11.58
C SER A 92 -9.46 -10.03 10.99
N GLN A 93 -10.57 -9.96 11.76
CA GLN A 93 -11.75 -9.20 11.36
C GLN A 93 -11.48 -7.70 11.24
N GLN A 94 -10.75 -7.13 12.19
CA GLN A 94 -10.40 -5.72 12.15
C GLN A 94 -9.43 -5.42 11.00
N ALA A 95 -8.45 -6.30 10.77
CA ALA A 95 -7.54 -6.19 9.65
C ALA A 95 -8.27 -6.25 8.31
N ALA A 96 -9.23 -7.17 8.14
CA ALA A 96 -9.98 -7.30 6.89
C ALA A 96 -10.78 -6.03 6.57
N ARG A 97 -11.48 -5.46 7.56
CA ARG A 97 -12.20 -4.19 7.40
C ARG A 97 -11.25 -3.05 7.05
N PHE A 98 -10.16 -2.92 7.82
CA PHE A 98 -9.17 -1.88 7.60
C PHE A 98 -8.55 -1.94 6.20
N VAL A 99 -8.20 -3.15 5.73
CA VAL A 99 -7.66 -3.35 4.38
C VAL A 99 -8.70 -2.97 3.33
N ALA A 100 -9.94 -3.43 3.46
CA ALA A 100 -10.99 -3.13 2.49
C ALA A 100 -11.24 -1.61 2.36
N GLU A 101 -11.37 -0.91 3.48
CA GLU A 101 -11.56 0.54 3.53
C GLU A 101 -10.36 1.29 2.92
N THR A 102 -9.14 0.87 3.28
CA THR A 102 -7.90 1.50 2.80
C THR A 102 -7.73 1.30 1.29
N VAL A 103 -8.02 0.10 0.79
CA VAL A 103 -7.94 -0.23 -0.64
C VAL A 103 -8.99 0.57 -1.41
N ALA A 104 -10.24 0.59 -0.96
CA ALA A 104 -11.31 1.35 -1.62
C ALA A 104 -10.96 2.85 -1.69
N ALA A 105 -10.48 3.44 -0.60
CA ALA A 105 -10.04 4.83 -0.59
C ALA A 105 -8.85 5.09 -1.52
N ALA A 106 -7.87 4.18 -1.55
CA ALA A 106 -6.70 4.27 -2.41
C ALA A 106 -7.05 4.24 -3.91
N VAL A 107 -7.91 3.29 -4.30
CA VAL A 107 -8.35 3.16 -5.69
C VAL A 107 -9.23 4.34 -6.08
N ALA A 108 -10.13 4.81 -5.21
CA ALA A 108 -10.93 6.00 -5.49
C ALA A 108 -10.07 7.26 -5.72
N ALA A 109 -8.96 7.41 -4.98
CA ALA A 109 -8.10 8.57 -5.08
C ALA A 109 -7.11 8.52 -6.25
N ARG A 110 -6.60 7.34 -6.62
CA ARG A 110 -5.46 7.19 -7.55
C ARG A 110 -5.72 6.26 -8.73
N GLY A 111 -6.89 5.64 -8.80
CA GLY A 111 -7.21 4.58 -9.75
C GLY A 111 -6.54 3.23 -9.45
N ARG A 112 -5.64 3.16 -8.45
CA ARG A 112 -4.94 1.93 -8.08
C ARG A 112 -4.50 1.87 -6.62
N CYS A 113 -4.34 0.65 -6.11
CA CYS A 113 -3.78 0.32 -4.81
C CYS A 113 -2.82 -0.87 -4.94
N THR A 114 -1.62 -0.75 -4.37
CA THR A 114 -0.64 -1.84 -4.26
C THR A 114 -0.65 -2.40 -2.85
N LEU A 115 -0.85 -3.71 -2.69
CA LEU A 115 -0.93 -4.40 -1.41
C LEU A 115 0.09 -5.54 -1.35
N ALA A 116 0.96 -5.49 -0.35
CA ALA A 116 1.88 -6.59 -0.03
C ALA A 116 1.19 -7.58 0.92
N LEU A 117 1.11 -8.84 0.50
CA LEU A 117 0.57 -9.96 1.23
C LEU A 117 1.66 -10.62 2.09
N ALA A 118 1.22 -11.20 3.20
CA ALA A 118 2.06 -11.82 4.20
C ALA A 118 1.63 -13.28 4.41
N GLY A 119 2.59 -14.13 4.77
CA GLY A 119 2.31 -15.49 5.22
C GLY A 119 1.70 -15.58 6.62
N GLY A 120 1.24 -16.78 6.98
CA GLY A 120 0.81 -17.12 8.33
C GLY A 120 -0.72 -17.16 8.54
N THR A 121 -1.11 -17.54 9.76
CA THR A 121 -2.51 -17.89 10.07
C THR A 121 -3.43 -16.67 10.18
N THR A 122 -2.94 -15.56 10.72
CA THR A 122 -3.73 -14.33 10.86
C THR A 122 -3.99 -13.66 9.51
N PRO A 123 -2.99 -13.50 8.61
CA PRO A 123 -3.25 -13.05 7.25
C PRO A 123 -4.15 -13.99 6.47
N ARG A 124 -3.96 -15.32 6.56
CA ARG A 124 -4.88 -16.30 5.94
C ARG A 124 -6.33 -16.05 6.33
N ARG A 125 -6.62 -15.90 7.63
CA ARG A 125 -8.00 -15.62 8.08
C ARG A 125 -8.51 -14.26 7.58
N THR A 126 -7.63 -13.28 7.46
CA THR A 126 -7.95 -11.96 6.88
C THR A 126 -8.33 -12.09 5.40
N TYR A 127 -7.62 -12.92 4.64
CA TYR A 127 -7.91 -13.20 3.23
C TYR A 127 -9.27 -13.88 3.03
N GLU A 128 -9.58 -14.87 3.84
CA GLU A 128 -10.90 -15.52 3.81
C GLU A 128 -12.04 -14.52 4.05
N LEU A 129 -11.84 -13.56 4.95
CA LEU A 129 -12.84 -12.53 5.27
C LEU A 129 -12.96 -11.48 4.16
N LEU A 130 -11.84 -11.08 3.53
CA LEU A 130 -11.86 -10.18 2.37
C LEU A 130 -12.53 -10.84 1.16
N ALA A 131 -12.38 -12.15 0.99
CA ALA A 131 -13.00 -12.93 -0.06
C ALA A 131 -14.51 -13.20 0.16
N ALA A 132 -15.05 -12.86 1.34
CA ALA A 132 -16.45 -13.06 1.68
C ALA A 132 -17.25 -11.74 1.56
N PRO A 133 -18.54 -11.80 1.18
CA PRO A 133 -19.43 -10.65 1.33
C PRO A 133 -19.52 -10.20 2.80
N PRO A 134 -19.69 -8.89 3.06
CA PRO A 134 -19.83 -7.81 2.09
C PRO A 134 -18.48 -7.25 1.58
N LEU A 135 -17.35 -7.63 2.20
CA LEU A 135 -16.05 -7.03 1.89
C LEU A 135 -15.60 -7.31 0.46
N ARG A 136 -15.86 -8.53 -0.05
CA ARG A 136 -15.55 -8.90 -1.44
C ARG A 136 -16.14 -7.91 -2.45
N GLU A 137 -17.34 -7.43 -2.20
CA GLU A 137 -18.09 -6.54 -3.10
C GLU A 137 -17.70 -5.07 -2.91
N ALA A 138 -17.28 -4.70 -1.69
CA ALA A 138 -16.85 -3.34 -1.38
C ALA A 138 -15.45 -3.01 -1.93
N VAL A 139 -14.60 -4.02 -2.18
CA VAL A 139 -13.24 -3.81 -2.67
C VAL A 139 -13.22 -3.71 -4.21
N PRO A 140 -12.68 -2.62 -4.78
CA PRO A 140 -12.55 -2.46 -6.23
C PRO A 140 -11.34 -3.22 -6.78
N TRP A 141 -11.46 -4.54 -6.90
CA TRP A 141 -10.37 -5.48 -7.25
C TRP A 141 -9.64 -5.19 -8.56
N GLU A 142 -10.30 -4.59 -9.55
CA GLU A 142 -9.68 -4.22 -10.83
C GLU A 142 -8.51 -3.23 -10.66
N GLY A 143 -8.59 -2.36 -9.64
CA GLY A 143 -7.53 -1.39 -9.31
C GLY A 143 -6.51 -1.91 -8.30
N VAL A 144 -6.58 -3.18 -7.89
CA VAL A 144 -5.70 -3.75 -6.86
C VAL A 144 -4.57 -4.52 -7.52
N HIS A 145 -3.32 -4.20 -7.14
CA HIS A 145 -2.13 -4.97 -7.46
C HIS A 145 -1.59 -5.65 -6.21
N LEU A 146 -1.34 -6.95 -6.30
CA LEU A 146 -0.91 -7.79 -5.19
C LEU A 146 0.55 -8.18 -5.35
N PHE A 147 1.30 -8.05 -4.26
CA PHE A 147 2.69 -8.47 -4.12
C PHE A 147 2.83 -9.36 -2.88
N TRP A 148 3.95 -10.05 -2.73
CA TRP A 148 4.28 -10.81 -1.53
C TRP A 148 5.48 -10.18 -0.84
N GLY A 149 5.44 -10.06 0.48
CA GLY A 149 6.59 -9.57 1.26
C GLY A 149 7.70 -10.62 1.41
N ASP A 150 7.30 -11.89 1.48
CA ASP A 150 8.18 -13.04 1.54
C ASP A 150 7.52 -14.26 0.86
N GLU A 151 8.33 -15.21 0.43
CA GLU A 151 7.88 -16.50 -0.10
C GLU A 151 8.87 -17.61 0.30
N ARG A 152 8.38 -18.85 0.38
CA ARG A 152 9.18 -20.04 0.59
C ARG A 152 9.69 -20.57 -0.76
N ALA A 153 10.93 -21.06 -0.81
CA ALA A 153 11.53 -21.68 -2.00
C ALA A 153 10.95 -23.07 -2.28
N VAL A 154 9.65 -23.13 -2.55
CA VAL A 154 8.86 -24.32 -2.84
C VAL A 154 7.92 -24.02 -4.02
N PRO A 155 7.43 -25.03 -4.75
CA PRO A 155 6.45 -24.81 -5.80
C PRO A 155 5.21 -24.06 -5.30
N PRO A 156 4.53 -23.26 -6.16
CA PRO A 156 3.36 -22.46 -5.77
C PRO A 156 2.16 -23.29 -5.31
N THR A 157 2.11 -24.58 -5.66
CA THR A 157 1.08 -25.53 -5.23
C THR A 157 1.39 -26.16 -3.87
N HIS A 158 2.59 -25.96 -3.33
CA HIS A 158 3.01 -26.55 -2.06
C HIS A 158 2.19 -25.99 -0.88
N PRO A 159 1.85 -26.79 0.15
CA PRO A 159 1.08 -26.33 1.30
C PRO A 159 1.70 -25.15 2.06
N GLU A 160 3.04 -25.04 2.04
CA GLU A 160 3.80 -23.98 2.72
C GLU A 160 4.01 -22.71 1.87
N SER A 161 3.59 -22.69 0.60
CA SER A 161 3.70 -21.47 -0.22
C SER A 161 2.72 -20.40 0.27
N ASN A 162 3.24 -19.20 0.49
CA ASN A 162 2.44 -18.02 0.83
C ASN A 162 1.52 -17.63 -0.33
N TYR A 163 2.03 -17.69 -1.57
CA TYR A 163 1.22 -17.56 -2.78
C TYR A 163 0.13 -18.63 -2.83
N GLY A 164 0.49 -19.89 -2.62
CA GLY A 164 -0.46 -21.01 -2.65
C GLY A 164 -1.61 -20.82 -1.64
N ALA A 165 -1.31 -20.33 -0.44
CA ALA A 165 -2.29 -19.94 0.56
C ALA A 165 -3.20 -18.81 0.04
N ALA A 166 -2.64 -17.65 -0.29
CA ALA A 166 -3.40 -16.52 -0.81
C ALA A 166 -4.25 -16.88 -2.05
N HIS A 167 -3.75 -17.76 -2.92
CA HIS A 167 -4.49 -18.26 -4.07
C HIS A 167 -5.76 -19.01 -3.66
N ARG A 168 -5.64 -20.00 -2.76
CA ARG A 168 -6.79 -20.78 -2.27
C ARG A 168 -7.79 -19.95 -1.47
N GLU A 169 -7.30 -19.00 -0.69
CA GLU A 169 -8.12 -18.30 0.30
C GLU A 169 -8.71 -16.98 -0.23
N LEU A 170 -8.04 -16.32 -1.18
CA LEU A 170 -8.44 -15.04 -1.78
C LEU A 170 -8.62 -15.10 -3.29
N LEU A 171 -7.56 -15.40 -4.06
CA LEU A 171 -7.54 -15.15 -5.50
C LEU A 171 -8.60 -15.95 -6.27
N THR A 172 -8.90 -17.17 -5.82
CA THR A 172 -9.96 -18.01 -6.42
C THR A 172 -11.38 -17.47 -6.22
N ARG A 173 -11.57 -16.44 -5.39
CA ARG A 173 -12.89 -15.96 -4.95
C ARG A 173 -13.15 -14.50 -5.29
N VAL A 174 -12.18 -13.78 -5.86
CA VAL A 174 -12.26 -12.35 -6.20
C VAL A 174 -11.98 -12.14 -7.68
N SER A 175 -12.61 -11.14 -8.28
CA SER A 175 -12.40 -10.78 -9.69
C SER A 175 -11.20 -9.84 -9.81
N LEU A 176 -9.99 -10.40 -9.80
CA LEU A 176 -8.74 -9.66 -9.91
C LEU A 176 -8.04 -10.02 -11.22
N PRO A 177 -7.65 -9.04 -12.07
CA PRO A 177 -6.91 -9.30 -13.30
C PRO A 177 -5.59 -10.04 -13.02
N ALA A 178 -5.24 -11.02 -13.86
CA ALA A 178 -4.06 -11.86 -13.62
C ALA A 178 -2.75 -11.05 -13.69
N GLU A 179 -2.71 -10.03 -14.54
CA GLU A 179 -1.60 -9.08 -14.67
C GLU A 179 -1.36 -8.23 -13.41
N ASN A 180 -2.32 -8.22 -12.48
CA ASN A 180 -2.19 -7.52 -11.21
C ASN A 180 -1.63 -8.41 -10.10
N VAL A 181 -1.31 -9.67 -10.38
CA VAL A 181 -0.74 -10.62 -9.42
C VAL A 181 0.76 -10.77 -9.64
N HIS A 182 1.55 -10.16 -8.76
CA HIS A 182 3.02 -10.13 -8.84
C HIS A 182 3.63 -11.09 -7.82
N ARG A 183 3.61 -12.39 -8.12
CA ARG A 183 4.16 -13.42 -7.23
C ARG A 183 5.69 -13.42 -7.26
N MET A 184 6.31 -13.80 -6.15
CA MET A 184 7.73 -14.16 -6.13
C MET A 184 7.91 -15.55 -6.76
N VAL A 185 8.81 -15.67 -7.73
CA VAL A 185 9.17 -16.96 -8.36
C VAL A 185 10.30 -17.63 -7.57
N ALA A 186 10.00 -17.95 -6.31
CA ALA A 186 10.99 -18.47 -5.36
C ALA A 186 11.43 -19.92 -5.65
N GLU A 187 10.73 -20.63 -6.53
CA GLU A 187 11.06 -21.98 -6.97
C GLU A 187 12.08 -22.03 -8.10
N ALA A 188 12.49 -20.88 -8.65
CA ALA A 188 13.45 -20.81 -9.75
C ALA A 188 14.85 -21.27 -9.32
N ALA A 189 15.57 -21.91 -10.24
CA ALA A 189 16.99 -22.24 -10.03
C ALA A 189 17.88 -21.00 -9.98
N ASP A 190 17.55 -19.97 -10.79
CA ASP A 190 18.20 -18.66 -10.79
C ASP A 190 17.32 -17.64 -10.06
N LEU A 191 17.63 -17.41 -8.78
CA LEU A 191 16.88 -16.48 -7.93
C LEU A 191 17.17 -15.01 -8.28
N ASP A 192 18.38 -14.69 -8.75
CA ASP A 192 18.74 -13.32 -9.16
C ASP A 192 18.00 -12.92 -10.43
N GLY A 193 17.88 -13.85 -11.38
CA GLY A 193 17.04 -13.67 -12.57
C GLY A 193 15.56 -13.56 -12.24
N ALA A 194 15.06 -14.35 -11.27
CA ALA A 194 13.69 -14.29 -10.81
C ALA A 194 13.35 -12.94 -10.13
N ALA A 195 14.29 -12.34 -9.39
CA ALA A 195 14.08 -11.09 -8.67
C ALA A 195 13.97 -9.83 -9.56
N ARG A 196 14.32 -9.93 -10.85
CA ARG A 196 14.28 -8.82 -11.82
C ARG A 196 12.97 -8.73 -12.61
N GLN A 197 12.08 -9.71 -12.43
CA GLN A 197 10.83 -9.83 -13.17
C GLN A 197 9.70 -9.01 -12.53
#